data_AF-A0A812GXJ9-F1
#
_entry.id   AF-A0A812GXJ9-F1
#
_cell.length_a   1.000
_cell.length_b   1.000
_cell.length_c   1.000
_cell.angle_alpha   90.00
_cell.angle_beta   90.00
_cell.angle_gamma   90.00
#
_symmetry.space_group_name_H-M   'P 1'
#
loop_
_entity.id
_entity.type
_entity.pdbx_description
1 polymer ?
#
loop_
_entity_poly.entity_id
_entity_poly.type
_entity_poly.pdbx_seq_one_letter_code
_entity_poly.pdbx_strand_id
1 'polypeptide(L)'
;MRTSKFATAPLAFEDDAEAEVARLEKLREDDPIALQDAVNTSRALVDAVKDNDIDELRRVVANADEGEFIQAFILQAFVLALKASLLEITQQLVDWGVPLHNPQLSQALHLVCELVDRDNFSNSWRIVKSLTDGNLEGSLDINAPRHSDGWTPLCIACADACLPMAFKLLELKADPNTITRANETPLALAKRSRDDDSEEQKEARGIISNMLRSYGGQDTCKDALRMLRKTSQSSAPSQSQALKEEVVTVPATSSQSRTRYRG
;
A
#
# COMPACT_ATOMS: atom_id res chain seq x y z
N MET A 1 -17.47 22.44 18.19
CA MET A 1 -17.12 21.13 18.77
C MET A 1 -16.18 20.44 17.82
N ARG A 2 -14.93 20.15 18.21
CA ARG A 2 -14.09 19.25 17.42
C ARG A 2 -14.71 17.87 17.53
N THR A 3 -15.23 17.32 16.44
CA THR A 3 -15.62 15.91 16.38
C THR A 3 -14.38 15.08 16.71
N SER A 4 -14.46 14.20 17.71
CA SER A 4 -13.35 13.29 18.05
C SER A 4 -12.99 12.46 16.80
N LYS A 5 -11.70 12.19 16.57
CA LYS A 5 -11.21 11.36 15.46
C LYS A 5 -11.93 10.00 15.46
N PHE A 6 -12.18 9.47 16.65
CA PHE A 6 -12.89 8.22 16.89
C PHE A 6 -14.32 8.19 16.29
N ALA A 7 -15.05 9.30 16.33
CA ALA A 7 -16.41 9.37 15.78
C ALA A 7 -16.46 9.17 14.26
N THR A 8 -15.35 9.45 13.56
CA THR A 8 -15.23 9.31 12.11
C THR A 8 -14.37 8.12 11.69
N ALA A 9 -13.43 7.71 12.53
CA ALA A 9 -12.42 6.70 12.23
C ALA A 9 -12.10 5.87 13.49
N PRO A 10 -13.05 5.03 13.95
CA PRO A 10 -12.93 4.34 15.24
C PRO A 10 -11.81 3.28 15.27
N LEU A 11 -11.29 2.86 14.10
CA LEU A 11 -10.21 1.88 13.99
C LEU A 11 -8.86 2.49 13.58
N ALA A 12 -8.79 3.83 13.51
CA ALA A 12 -7.55 4.53 13.25
C ALA A 12 -6.63 4.47 14.49
N PHE A 13 -5.32 4.34 14.26
CA PHE A 13 -4.38 4.33 15.36
C PHE A 13 -4.22 5.75 15.91
N GLU A 14 -4.18 5.85 17.24
CA GLU A 14 -3.99 7.10 17.98
C GLU A 14 -2.55 7.27 18.43
N ASP A 15 -1.86 6.16 18.67
CA ASP A 15 -0.50 6.07 19.16
C ASP A 15 0.34 5.05 18.37
N ASP A 16 1.65 5.14 18.51
CA ASP A 16 2.55 4.12 17.96
C ASP A 16 2.53 2.83 18.81
N ALA A 17 3.15 1.77 18.29
CA ALA A 17 3.13 0.46 18.94
C ALA A 17 3.81 0.45 20.32
N GLU A 18 4.84 1.27 20.54
CA GLU A 18 5.55 1.33 21.83
C GLU A 18 4.70 2.07 22.86
N ALA A 19 4.07 3.17 22.46
CA ALA A 19 3.14 3.93 23.28
C ALA A 19 1.90 3.12 23.65
N GLU A 20 1.34 2.33 22.72
CA GLU A 20 0.20 1.46 23.03
C GLU A 20 0.58 0.40 24.07
N VAL A 21 1.75 -0.24 23.91
CA VAL A 21 2.23 -1.23 24.88
C VAL A 21 2.37 -0.60 26.27
N ALA A 22 3.00 0.57 26.37
CA ALA A 22 3.15 1.28 27.64
C ALA A 22 1.78 1.68 28.25
N ARG A 23 0.83 2.11 27.41
CA ARG A 23 -0.54 2.43 27.84
C ARG A 23 -1.25 1.20 28.39
N LEU A 24 -1.17 0.06 27.70
CA LEU A 24 -1.80 -1.20 28.12
C LEU A 24 -1.13 -1.76 29.38
N GLU A 25 0.19 -1.64 29.52
CA GLU A 25 0.90 -2.03 30.75
C GLU A 25 0.46 -1.20 31.94
N LYS A 26 0.35 0.12 31.76
CA LYS A 26 -0.16 1.02 32.80
C LYS A 26 -1.63 0.71 33.12
N LEU A 27 -2.48 0.51 32.11
CA LEU A 27 -3.89 0.14 32.32
C LEU A 27 -4.01 -1.18 33.07
N ARG A 28 -3.14 -2.15 32.81
CA ARG A 28 -3.09 -3.42 33.56
C ARG A 28 -2.83 -3.22 35.05
N GLU A 29 -2.01 -2.23 35.41
CA GLU A 29 -1.67 -1.92 36.81
C GLU A 29 -2.76 -1.08 37.48
N ASP A 30 -3.28 -0.07 36.78
CA ASP A 30 -4.22 0.91 37.31
C ASP A 30 -5.67 0.37 37.34
N ASP A 31 -6.11 -0.31 36.26
CA ASP A 31 -7.47 -0.85 36.10
C ASP A 31 -7.50 -2.13 35.24
N PRO A 32 -7.26 -3.31 35.85
CA PRO A 32 -7.30 -4.59 35.15
C PRO A 32 -8.66 -4.93 34.51
N ILE A 33 -9.76 -4.36 35.02
CA ILE A 33 -11.11 -4.63 34.52
C ILE A 33 -11.28 -3.92 33.18
N ALA A 34 -10.93 -2.64 33.11
CA ALA A 34 -10.96 -1.87 31.87
C ALA A 34 -10.06 -2.49 30.78
N LEU A 35 -8.88 -3.00 31.14
CA LEU A 35 -8.05 -3.74 30.19
C LEU A 35 -8.75 -5.01 29.66
N GLN A 36 -9.41 -5.75 30.55
CA GLN A 36 -10.13 -6.96 30.16
C GLN A 36 -11.31 -6.65 29.23
N ASP A 37 -12.01 -5.54 29.46
CA ASP A 37 -13.09 -5.06 28.60
C ASP A 37 -12.56 -4.66 27.22
N ALA A 38 -11.47 -3.89 27.13
CA ALA A 38 -10.81 -3.57 25.86
C ALA A 38 -10.40 -4.83 25.07
N VAL A 39 -9.86 -5.86 25.75
CA VAL A 39 -9.54 -7.15 25.14
C VAL A 39 -10.79 -7.89 24.65
N ASN A 40 -11.89 -7.85 25.41
CA ASN A 40 -13.15 -8.49 25.05
C ASN A 40 -13.79 -7.81 23.84
N THR A 41 -13.88 -6.47 23.83
CA THR A 41 -14.38 -5.65 22.72
C THR A 41 -13.54 -5.89 21.45
N SER A 42 -12.21 -5.87 21.59
CA SER A 42 -11.28 -6.18 20.49
C SER A 42 -11.43 -7.60 19.95
N ARG A 43 -11.74 -8.58 20.81
CA ARG A 43 -12.00 -9.97 20.39
C ARG A 43 -13.34 -10.11 19.69
N ALA A 44 -14.39 -9.45 20.17
CA ALA A 44 -15.71 -9.44 19.54
C ALA A 44 -15.63 -8.89 18.11
N LEU A 45 -14.79 -7.86 17.87
CA LEU A 45 -14.49 -7.35 16.53
C LEU A 45 -13.94 -8.46 15.61
N VAL A 46 -12.94 -9.21 16.09
CA VAL A 46 -12.33 -10.30 15.33
C VAL A 46 -13.31 -11.43 15.07
N ASP A 47 -14.12 -11.81 16.07
CA ASP A 47 -15.07 -12.91 15.96
C ASP A 47 -16.22 -12.57 14.99
N ALA A 48 -16.74 -11.34 15.02
CA ALA A 48 -17.71 -10.87 14.03
C ALA A 48 -17.19 -10.98 12.58
N VAL A 49 -15.90 -10.71 12.35
CA VAL A 49 -15.28 -10.92 11.03
C VAL A 49 -15.21 -12.40 10.67
N LYS A 50 -14.81 -13.28 11.60
CA LYS A 50 -14.74 -14.73 11.34
C LYS A 50 -16.10 -15.32 10.98
N ASP A 51 -17.14 -14.85 11.67
CA ASP A 51 -18.52 -15.28 11.44
C ASP A 51 -19.16 -14.60 10.23
N ASN A 52 -18.43 -13.65 9.60
CA ASN A 52 -18.91 -12.80 8.51
C ASN A 52 -20.23 -12.08 8.86
N ASP A 53 -20.34 -11.64 10.10
CA ASP A 53 -21.50 -10.93 10.64
C ASP A 53 -21.22 -9.42 10.66
N ILE A 54 -21.60 -8.74 9.59
CA ILE A 54 -21.40 -7.28 9.48
C ILE A 54 -22.29 -6.49 10.43
N ASP A 55 -23.44 -7.03 10.84
CA ASP A 55 -24.34 -6.35 11.77
C ASP A 55 -23.76 -6.38 13.19
N GLU A 56 -23.22 -7.53 13.62
CA GLU A 56 -22.52 -7.64 14.88
C GLU A 56 -21.24 -6.80 14.88
N LEU A 57 -20.49 -6.80 13.78
CA LEU A 57 -19.31 -5.94 13.61
C LEU A 57 -19.66 -4.46 13.83
N ARG A 58 -20.77 -3.99 13.25
CA ARG A 58 -21.27 -2.61 13.43
C ARG A 58 -21.70 -2.35 14.86
N ARG A 59 -22.36 -3.30 15.52
CA ARG A 59 -22.77 -3.15 16.93
C ARG A 59 -21.59 -3.05 17.87
N VAL A 60 -20.57 -3.90 17.69
CA VAL A 60 -19.34 -3.87 18.48
C VAL A 60 -18.68 -2.50 18.38
N VAL A 61 -18.51 -1.97 17.16
CA VAL A 61 -17.91 -0.64 16.95
C VAL A 61 -18.78 0.50 17.46
N ALA A 62 -20.11 0.41 17.32
CA ALA A 62 -21.02 1.45 17.78
C ALA A 62 -21.11 1.58 19.30
N ASN A 63 -20.83 0.49 20.04
CA ASN A 63 -20.89 0.45 21.51
C ASN A 63 -19.51 0.61 22.17
N ALA A 64 -18.43 0.68 21.40
CA ALA A 64 -17.08 0.79 21.92
C ALA A 64 -16.75 2.24 22.33
N ASP A 65 -15.95 2.36 23.38
CA ASP A 65 -15.40 3.63 23.83
C ASP A 65 -14.05 3.96 23.15
N GLU A 66 -13.67 5.24 23.15
CA GLU A 66 -12.41 5.72 22.57
C GLU A 66 -11.21 5.03 23.25
N GLY A 67 -10.39 4.33 22.45
CA GLY A 67 -9.22 3.60 22.94
C GLY A 67 -9.47 2.14 23.36
N GLU A 68 -10.68 1.59 23.23
CA GLU A 68 -10.95 0.17 23.56
C GLU A 68 -10.41 -0.83 22.53
N PHE A 69 -10.19 -0.39 21.28
CA PHE A 69 -9.66 -1.28 20.25
C PHE A 69 -8.14 -1.34 20.28
N ILE A 70 -7.62 -2.54 20.53
CA ILE A 70 -6.19 -2.84 20.54
C ILE A 70 -5.70 -3.06 19.10
N GLN A 71 -4.59 -2.42 18.72
CA GLN A 71 -4.07 -2.38 17.35
C GLN A 71 -3.88 -3.78 16.75
N ALA A 72 -3.34 -4.72 17.52
CA ALA A 72 -3.08 -6.09 17.06
C ALA A 72 -4.38 -6.81 16.61
N PHE A 73 -5.50 -6.57 17.29
CA PHE A 73 -6.79 -7.18 16.96
C PHE A 73 -7.41 -6.52 15.73
N ILE A 74 -7.28 -5.21 15.57
CA ILE A 74 -7.70 -4.49 14.36
C ILE A 74 -6.98 -5.07 13.12
N LEU A 75 -5.64 -5.19 13.19
CA LEU A 75 -4.84 -5.75 12.09
C LEU A 75 -5.21 -7.21 11.82
N GLN A 76 -5.45 -8.01 12.86
CA GLN A 76 -5.88 -9.39 12.72
C GLN A 76 -7.26 -9.50 12.04
N ALA A 77 -8.25 -8.74 12.50
CA ALA A 77 -9.59 -8.71 11.92
C ALA A 77 -9.52 -8.32 10.44
N PHE A 78 -8.73 -7.30 10.11
CA PHE A 78 -8.56 -6.86 8.74
C PHE A 78 -7.93 -7.94 7.85
N VAL A 79 -6.82 -8.57 8.28
CA VAL A 79 -6.18 -9.64 7.52
C VAL A 79 -7.12 -10.85 7.34
N LEU A 80 -7.95 -11.18 8.34
CA LEU A 80 -8.95 -12.25 8.21
C LEU A 80 -10.01 -11.91 7.15
N ALA A 81 -10.52 -10.67 7.14
CA ALA A 81 -11.48 -10.22 6.13
C ALA A 81 -10.90 -10.30 4.72
N LEU A 82 -9.62 -9.93 4.54
CA LEU A 82 -8.91 -10.04 3.26
C LEU A 82 -8.74 -11.50 2.83
N LYS A 83 -8.32 -12.40 3.73
CA LYS A 83 -8.13 -13.83 3.42
C LYS A 83 -9.42 -14.51 2.97
N ALA A 84 -10.54 -14.11 3.57
CA ALA A 84 -11.86 -14.64 3.24
C ALA A 84 -12.57 -13.87 2.11
N SER A 85 -11.92 -12.87 1.49
CA SER A 85 -12.50 -12.02 0.44
C SER A 85 -13.85 -11.40 0.82
N LEU A 86 -13.99 -10.99 2.10
CA LEU A 86 -15.21 -10.39 2.64
C LEU A 86 -15.28 -8.92 2.24
N LEU A 87 -15.82 -8.65 1.05
CA LEU A 87 -15.87 -7.31 0.46
C LEU A 87 -16.54 -6.29 1.38
N GLU A 88 -17.75 -6.58 1.86
CA GLU A 88 -18.55 -5.61 2.63
C GLU A 88 -17.89 -5.27 3.97
N ILE A 89 -17.38 -6.28 4.67
CA ILE A 89 -16.64 -6.10 5.93
C ILE A 89 -15.34 -5.33 5.66
N THR A 90 -14.59 -5.68 4.61
CA THR A 90 -13.33 -5.01 4.27
C THR A 90 -13.56 -3.54 3.97
N GLN A 91 -14.57 -3.21 3.16
CA GLN A 91 -14.94 -1.83 2.86
C GLN A 91 -15.33 -1.07 4.14
N GLN A 92 -16.12 -1.71 5.01
CA GLN A 92 -16.50 -1.10 6.28
C GLN A 92 -15.30 -0.83 7.20
N LEU A 93 -14.35 -1.77 7.29
CA LEU A 93 -13.11 -1.59 8.05
C LEU A 93 -12.24 -0.47 7.47
N VAL A 94 -12.14 -0.37 6.15
CA VAL A 94 -11.45 0.74 5.47
C VAL A 94 -12.11 2.08 5.79
N ASP A 95 -13.45 2.15 5.73
CA ASP A 95 -14.23 3.35 6.05
C ASP A 95 -14.02 3.80 7.50
N TRP A 96 -13.86 2.86 8.43
CA TRP A 96 -13.55 3.14 9.83
C TRP A 96 -12.08 3.50 10.10
N GLY A 97 -11.25 3.62 9.06
CA GLY A 97 -9.91 4.17 9.18
C GLY A 97 -8.85 3.15 9.62
N VAL A 98 -8.99 1.86 9.27
CA VAL A 98 -7.88 0.90 9.45
C VAL A 98 -6.57 1.48 8.86
N PRO A 99 -5.44 1.42 9.58
CA PRO A 99 -4.21 2.11 9.19
C PRO A 99 -3.48 1.40 8.05
N LEU A 100 -3.88 1.69 6.81
CA LEU A 100 -3.33 1.03 5.62
C LEU A 100 -1.80 1.22 5.47
N HIS A 101 -1.23 2.31 5.98
CA HIS A 101 0.22 2.56 5.95
C HIS A 101 1.02 1.66 6.91
N ASN A 102 0.34 0.89 7.77
CA ASN A 102 1.00 0.04 8.76
C ASN A 102 1.87 -1.04 8.07
N PRO A 103 3.14 -1.24 8.50
CA PRO A 103 4.05 -2.20 7.85
C PRO A 103 3.51 -3.63 7.75
N GLN A 104 2.66 -4.05 8.69
CA GLN A 104 2.04 -5.37 8.72
C GLN A 104 1.02 -5.54 7.58
N LEU A 105 0.48 -4.43 7.05
CA LEU A 105 -0.45 -4.41 5.92
C LEU A 105 0.22 -4.15 4.57
N SER A 106 1.53 -3.92 4.52
CA SER A 106 2.31 -3.69 3.29
C SER A 106 2.11 -4.78 2.21
N GLN A 107 1.77 -6.00 2.64
CA GLN A 107 1.57 -7.16 1.77
C GLN A 107 0.09 -7.48 1.51
N ALA A 108 -0.85 -6.64 1.96
CA ALA A 108 -2.28 -6.89 1.82
C ALA A 108 -2.71 -7.04 0.34
N LEU A 109 -2.22 -6.18 -0.56
CA LEU A 109 -2.52 -6.28 -2.00
C LEU A 109 -2.03 -7.61 -2.59
N HIS A 110 -0.85 -8.08 -2.17
CA HIS A 110 -0.27 -9.34 -2.61
C HIS A 110 -1.12 -10.52 -2.15
N LEU A 111 -1.49 -10.53 -0.87
CA LEU A 111 -2.35 -11.55 -0.27
C LEU A 111 -3.67 -11.68 -1.01
N VAL A 112 -4.36 -10.57 -1.27
CA VAL A 112 -5.64 -10.60 -1.99
C VAL A 112 -5.45 -11.15 -3.40
N CYS A 113 -4.41 -10.76 -4.13
CA CYS A 113 -4.16 -11.26 -5.48
C CYS A 113 -3.80 -12.76 -5.52
N GLU A 114 -3.10 -13.26 -4.49
CA GLU A 114 -2.67 -14.66 -4.38
C GLU A 114 -3.82 -15.61 -4.05
N LEU A 115 -4.86 -15.12 -3.37
CA LEU A 115 -6.04 -15.90 -2.97
C LEU A 115 -7.20 -15.81 -3.97
N VAL A 116 -7.01 -15.15 -5.12
CA VAL A 116 -8.06 -14.99 -6.13
C VAL A 116 -8.37 -16.32 -6.81
N ASP A 117 -9.67 -16.62 -6.88
CA ASP A 117 -10.22 -17.69 -7.70
C ASP A 117 -11.41 -17.19 -8.53
N ARG A 118 -12.09 -18.09 -9.25
CA ARG A 118 -13.23 -17.74 -10.10
C ARG A 118 -14.44 -17.26 -9.30
N ASP A 119 -14.63 -17.76 -8.09
CA ASP A 119 -15.81 -17.50 -7.28
C ASP A 119 -15.68 -16.17 -6.53
N ASN A 120 -14.45 -15.83 -6.10
CA ASN A 120 -14.18 -14.65 -5.30
C ASN A 120 -13.66 -13.44 -6.10
N PHE A 121 -13.36 -13.58 -7.40
CA PHE A 121 -12.72 -12.53 -8.22
C PHE A 121 -13.40 -11.15 -8.10
N SER A 122 -14.74 -11.11 -8.16
CA SER A 122 -15.49 -9.86 -8.07
C SER A 122 -15.21 -9.10 -6.76
N ASN A 123 -15.16 -9.84 -5.64
CA ASN A 123 -14.85 -9.28 -4.33
C ASN A 123 -13.38 -8.87 -4.26
N SER A 124 -12.47 -9.76 -4.64
CA SER A 124 -11.03 -9.56 -4.56
C SER A 124 -10.55 -8.34 -5.33
N TRP A 125 -11.03 -8.13 -6.56
CA TRP A 125 -10.62 -6.94 -7.33
C TRP A 125 -11.17 -5.65 -6.70
N ARG A 126 -12.41 -5.67 -6.19
CA ARG A 126 -13.01 -4.50 -5.53
C ARG A 126 -12.31 -4.17 -4.22
N ILE A 127 -11.85 -5.19 -3.50
CA ILE A 127 -10.97 -5.03 -2.34
C ILE A 127 -9.66 -4.36 -2.78
N VAL A 128 -8.96 -4.89 -3.78
CA VAL A 128 -7.72 -4.28 -4.32
C VAL A 128 -7.93 -2.81 -4.67
N LYS A 129 -9.03 -2.49 -5.37
CA LYS A 129 -9.38 -1.11 -5.68
C LYS A 129 -9.60 -0.28 -4.40
N SER A 130 -10.36 -0.78 -3.43
CA SER A 130 -10.61 -0.07 -2.17
C SER A 130 -9.32 0.23 -1.41
N LEU A 131 -8.37 -0.70 -1.38
CA LEU A 131 -7.07 -0.53 -0.72
C LEU A 131 -6.17 0.47 -1.45
N THR A 132 -6.30 0.55 -2.77
CA THR A 132 -5.54 1.49 -3.62
C THR A 132 -6.15 2.90 -3.60
N ASP A 133 -7.48 3.00 -3.57
CA ASP A 133 -8.21 4.26 -3.37
C ASP A 133 -7.91 4.83 -1.97
N GLY A 134 -7.75 3.94 -0.98
CA GLY A 134 -7.35 4.26 0.38
C GLY A 134 -8.47 4.79 1.28
N ASN A 135 -8.08 5.28 2.45
CA ASN A 135 -8.92 5.97 3.41
C ASN A 135 -8.19 7.20 3.99
N LEU A 136 -8.69 7.74 5.10
CA LEU A 136 -8.07 8.88 5.79
C LEU A 136 -6.65 8.62 6.33
N GLU A 137 -6.27 7.35 6.54
CA GLU A 137 -4.95 6.94 7.02
C GLU A 137 -3.96 6.67 5.87
N GLY A 138 -4.42 6.74 4.61
CA GLY A 138 -3.60 6.59 3.41
C GLY A 138 -4.12 5.51 2.46
N SER A 139 -3.28 5.12 1.50
CA SER A 139 -3.55 4.09 0.51
C SER A 139 -2.37 3.15 0.34
N LEU A 140 -2.60 2.00 -0.28
CA LEU A 140 -1.55 1.06 -0.65
C LEU A 140 -1.05 1.32 -2.07
N ASP A 141 0.27 1.41 -2.23
CA ASP A 141 0.90 1.50 -3.54
C ASP A 141 0.79 0.16 -4.29
N ILE A 142 0.11 0.19 -5.43
CA ILE A 142 -0.10 -0.95 -6.33
C ILE A 142 1.21 -1.55 -6.87
N ASN A 143 2.30 -0.77 -6.84
CA ASN A 143 3.62 -1.17 -7.32
C ASN A 143 4.59 -1.54 -6.18
N ALA A 144 4.14 -1.53 -4.92
CA ALA A 144 4.99 -1.88 -3.79
C ALA A 144 5.50 -3.32 -3.94
N PRO A 145 6.82 -3.56 -3.89
CA PRO A 145 7.38 -4.91 -4.00
C PRO A 145 7.29 -5.67 -2.67
N ARG A 146 6.84 -6.92 -2.73
CA ARG A 146 6.83 -7.86 -1.61
C ARG A 146 8.23 -8.12 -1.05
N HIS A 147 8.34 -8.16 0.27
CA HIS A 147 9.62 -8.25 0.97
C HIS A 147 10.40 -9.56 0.77
N SER A 148 9.77 -10.67 0.38
CA SER A 148 10.45 -11.96 0.19
C SER A 148 11.11 -12.10 -1.20
N ASP A 149 10.40 -11.76 -2.26
CA ASP A 149 10.77 -12.06 -3.66
C ASP A 149 10.76 -10.83 -4.59
N GLY A 150 10.26 -9.70 -4.11
CA GLY A 150 10.17 -8.45 -4.87
C GLY A 150 9.04 -8.49 -5.89
N TRP A 151 8.10 -9.43 -5.75
CA TRP A 151 6.93 -9.49 -6.61
C TRP A 151 5.99 -8.35 -6.27
N THR A 152 5.32 -7.81 -7.29
CA THR A 152 4.20 -6.89 -7.12
C THR A 152 2.88 -7.66 -7.28
N PRO A 153 1.72 -7.07 -6.95
CA PRO A 153 0.42 -7.67 -7.26
C PRO A 153 0.27 -8.08 -8.73
N LEU A 154 0.83 -7.27 -9.66
CA LEU A 154 0.82 -7.59 -11.09
C LEU A 154 1.69 -8.82 -11.42
N CYS A 155 2.83 -8.97 -10.75
CA CYS A 155 3.66 -10.17 -10.91
C CYS A 155 2.91 -11.44 -10.52
N ILE A 156 2.15 -11.42 -9.41
CA ILE A 156 1.33 -12.55 -8.95
C ILE A 156 0.29 -12.92 -10.01
N ALA A 157 -0.52 -11.95 -10.44
CA ALA A 157 -1.56 -12.19 -11.44
C ALA A 157 -1.00 -12.73 -12.77
N CYS A 158 0.19 -12.28 -13.19
CA CYS A 158 0.86 -12.79 -14.38
C CYS A 158 1.40 -14.22 -14.19
N ALA A 159 2.03 -14.50 -13.05
CA ALA A 159 2.58 -15.82 -12.76
C ALA A 159 1.49 -16.90 -12.71
N ASP A 160 0.34 -16.58 -12.15
CA ASP A 160 -0.80 -17.50 -11.99
C ASP A 160 -1.75 -17.53 -13.20
N ALA A 161 -1.40 -16.80 -14.27
CA ALA A 161 -2.22 -16.66 -15.48
C ALA A 161 -3.64 -16.13 -15.21
N CYS A 162 -3.81 -15.31 -14.17
CA CYS A 162 -5.08 -14.70 -13.81
C CYS A 162 -5.36 -13.46 -14.68
N LEU A 163 -5.83 -13.70 -15.91
CA LEU A 163 -6.10 -12.67 -16.90
C LEU A 163 -7.02 -11.53 -16.38
N PRO A 164 -8.16 -11.81 -15.71
CA PRO A 164 -9.04 -10.75 -15.21
C PRO A 164 -8.36 -9.84 -14.18
N MET A 165 -7.55 -10.41 -13.27
CA MET A 165 -6.84 -9.63 -12.25
C MET A 165 -5.70 -8.82 -12.86
N ALA A 166 -4.91 -9.41 -13.76
CA ALA A 166 -3.85 -8.69 -14.48
C ALA A 166 -4.42 -7.47 -15.23
N PHE A 167 -5.57 -7.63 -15.88
CA PHE A 167 -6.27 -6.53 -16.55
C PHE A 167 -6.68 -5.42 -15.57
N LYS A 168 -7.32 -5.77 -14.45
CA LYS A 168 -7.73 -4.77 -13.44
C LYS A 168 -6.55 -4.03 -12.81
N LEU A 169 -5.45 -4.71 -12.54
CA LEU A 169 -4.24 -4.09 -12.01
C LEU A 169 -3.65 -3.08 -13.01
N LEU A 170 -3.65 -3.39 -14.31
CA LEU A 170 -3.21 -2.46 -15.35
C LEU A 170 -4.16 -1.26 -15.51
N GLU A 171 -5.48 -1.45 -15.36
CA GLU A 171 -6.44 -0.34 -15.29
C GLU A 171 -6.12 0.61 -14.12
N LEU A 172 -5.71 0.04 -12.98
CA LEU A 172 -5.23 0.76 -11.79
C LEU A 172 -3.79 1.28 -11.91
N LYS A 173 -3.21 1.29 -13.11
CA LYS A 173 -1.87 1.83 -13.40
C LYS A 173 -0.72 1.09 -12.70
N ALA A 174 -0.87 -0.22 -12.47
CA ALA A 174 0.26 -1.07 -12.12
C ALA A 174 1.34 -1.01 -13.23
N ASP A 175 2.60 -0.89 -12.84
CA ASP A 175 3.74 -0.78 -13.73
C ASP A 175 4.10 -2.16 -14.34
N PRO A 176 3.94 -2.33 -15.66
CA PRO A 176 4.23 -3.60 -16.34
C PRO A 176 5.73 -3.87 -16.46
N ASN A 177 6.60 -2.97 -15.99
CA ASN A 177 8.05 -3.04 -16.06
C ASN A 177 8.73 -3.19 -14.69
N THR A 178 7.97 -3.57 -13.66
CA THR A 178 8.53 -3.95 -12.36
C THR A 178 9.51 -5.11 -12.50
N ILE A 179 10.51 -5.16 -11.62
CA ILE A 179 11.60 -6.15 -11.67
C ILE A 179 11.66 -6.87 -10.32
N THR A 180 11.43 -8.17 -10.33
CA THR A 180 11.51 -9.00 -9.12
C THR A 180 12.96 -9.24 -8.70
N ARG A 181 13.19 -9.80 -7.51
CA ARG A 181 14.55 -10.19 -7.06
C ARG A 181 15.19 -11.27 -7.94
N ALA A 182 14.39 -12.03 -8.68
CA ALA A 182 14.85 -12.99 -9.68
C ALA A 182 15.21 -12.34 -11.03
N ASN A 183 15.18 -11.00 -11.13
CA ASN A 183 15.35 -10.24 -12.37
C ASN A 183 14.29 -10.55 -13.44
N GLU A 184 13.10 -10.96 -13.03
CA GLU A 184 11.97 -11.23 -13.93
C GLU A 184 11.05 -10.01 -14.00
N THR A 185 10.47 -9.76 -15.18
CA THR A 185 9.40 -8.78 -15.38
C THR A 185 8.04 -9.48 -15.34
N PRO A 186 6.92 -8.75 -15.13
CA PRO A 186 5.58 -9.33 -15.26
C PRO A 186 5.38 -10.09 -16.58
N LEU A 187 5.94 -9.59 -17.68
CA LEU A 187 5.84 -10.23 -18.99
C LEU A 187 6.65 -11.52 -19.07
N ALA A 188 7.85 -11.56 -18.47
CA ALA A 188 8.63 -12.79 -18.35
C ALA A 188 7.88 -13.84 -17.52
N LEU A 189 7.25 -13.43 -16.41
CA LEU A 189 6.45 -14.31 -15.55
C LEU A 189 5.23 -14.87 -16.29
N ALA A 190 4.50 -14.05 -17.06
CA ALA A 190 3.35 -14.47 -17.84
C ALA A 190 3.70 -15.59 -18.84
N LYS A 191 4.92 -15.59 -19.38
CA LYS A 191 5.41 -16.58 -20.35
C LYS A 191 5.85 -17.91 -19.74
N ARG A 192 5.96 -18.00 -18.41
CA ARG A 192 6.33 -19.25 -17.73
C ARG A 192 5.19 -20.25 -17.88
N SER A 193 5.31 -21.16 -18.84
CA SER A 193 4.46 -22.35 -18.87
C SER A 193 4.77 -23.19 -17.63
N ARG A 194 3.73 -23.66 -16.96
CA ARG A 194 3.83 -24.71 -15.94
C ARG A 194 3.32 -26.02 -16.52
N ASP A 195 3.87 -27.15 -16.07
CA ASP A 195 3.49 -28.47 -16.57
C ASP A 195 2.04 -28.83 -16.23
N ASP A 196 1.50 -28.22 -15.17
CA ASP A 196 0.13 -28.36 -14.67
C ASP A 196 -0.84 -27.27 -15.18
N ASP A 197 -0.41 -26.38 -16.09
CA ASP A 197 -1.30 -25.36 -16.66
C ASP A 197 -2.48 -26.01 -17.42
N SER A 198 -3.70 -25.57 -17.11
CA SER A 198 -4.88 -25.89 -17.91
C SER A 198 -4.81 -25.23 -19.30
N GLU A 199 -5.61 -25.72 -20.26
CA GLU A 199 -5.68 -25.09 -21.59
C GLU A 199 -6.12 -23.61 -21.51
N GLU A 200 -7.02 -23.29 -20.58
CA GLU A 200 -7.46 -21.91 -20.32
C GLU A 200 -6.30 -21.05 -19.80
N GLN A 201 -5.44 -21.60 -18.93
CA GLN A 201 -4.25 -20.88 -18.44
C GLN A 201 -3.23 -20.67 -19.55
N LYS A 202 -2.98 -21.66 -20.41
CA LYS A 202 -2.09 -21.51 -21.56
C LYS A 202 -2.57 -20.41 -22.52
N GLU A 203 -3.87 -20.38 -22.81
CA GLU A 203 -4.47 -19.31 -23.61
C GLU A 203 -4.35 -17.95 -22.90
N ALA A 204 -4.70 -17.89 -21.61
CA ALA A 204 -4.62 -16.68 -20.79
C ALA A 204 -3.20 -16.10 -20.77
N ARG A 205 -2.14 -16.92 -20.65
CA ARG A 205 -0.74 -16.47 -20.70
C ARG A 205 -0.40 -15.73 -21.99
N GLY A 206 -0.91 -16.21 -23.13
CA GLY A 206 -0.74 -15.55 -24.43
C GLY A 206 -1.45 -14.18 -24.46
N ILE A 207 -2.68 -14.12 -23.97
CA ILE A 207 -3.47 -12.88 -23.90
C ILE A 207 -2.81 -11.87 -22.95
N ILE A 208 -2.40 -12.31 -21.75
CA ILE A 208 -1.69 -11.48 -20.76
C ILE A 208 -0.40 -10.93 -21.36
N SER A 209 0.38 -11.77 -22.04
CA SER A 209 1.63 -11.33 -22.67
C SER A 209 1.40 -10.22 -23.70
N ASN A 210 0.38 -10.36 -24.55
CA ASN A 210 0.03 -9.34 -25.54
C ASN A 210 -0.51 -8.06 -24.90
N MET A 211 -1.32 -8.20 -23.85
CA MET A 211 -1.82 -7.09 -23.05
C MET A 211 -0.68 -6.31 -22.40
N LEU A 212 0.25 -6.98 -21.73
CA LEU A 212 1.41 -6.31 -21.12
C LEU A 212 2.21 -5.53 -22.16
N ARG A 213 2.40 -6.07 -23.38
CA ARG A 213 3.07 -5.34 -24.48
C ARG A 213 2.31 -4.07 -24.87
N SER A 214 0.98 -4.11 -24.94
CA SER A 214 0.19 -2.91 -25.29
C SER A 214 0.28 -1.83 -24.22
N TYR A 215 0.51 -2.21 -22.95
CA TYR A 215 0.83 -1.30 -21.85
C TYR A 215 2.32 -0.93 -21.74
N GLY A 216 3.17 -1.35 -22.69
CA GLY A 216 4.59 -1.01 -22.72
C GLY A 216 5.50 -1.91 -21.88
N GLY A 217 5.01 -3.06 -21.43
CA GLY A 217 5.76 -4.09 -20.71
C GLY A 217 6.90 -4.67 -21.55
N GLN A 218 8.05 -4.88 -20.91
CA GLN A 218 9.26 -5.40 -21.53
C GLN A 218 9.52 -6.86 -21.17
N ASP A 219 10.05 -7.62 -22.12
CA ASP A 219 10.42 -9.04 -21.93
C ASP A 219 11.58 -9.25 -20.96
N THR A 220 12.54 -8.32 -20.94
CA THR A 220 13.76 -8.48 -20.17
C THR A 220 13.93 -7.35 -19.16
N CYS A 221 14.50 -7.68 -18.00
CA CYS A 221 14.89 -6.68 -17.00
C CYS A 221 15.82 -5.60 -17.59
N LYS A 222 16.72 -5.97 -18.52
CA LYS A 222 17.61 -5.00 -19.19
C LYS A 222 16.83 -3.93 -19.96
N ASP A 223 15.78 -4.34 -20.68
CA ASP A 223 14.96 -3.42 -21.46
C ASP A 223 14.02 -2.61 -20.57
N ALA A 224 13.46 -3.20 -19.52
CA ALA A 224 12.70 -2.49 -18.49
C ALA A 224 13.55 -1.38 -17.83
N LEU A 225 14.80 -1.68 -17.44
CA LEU A 225 15.73 -0.68 -16.88
C LEU A 225 16.09 0.42 -17.89
N ARG A 226 16.25 0.09 -19.17
CA ARG A 226 16.47 1.10 -20.23
C ARG A 226 15.28 2.05 -20.35
N MET A 227 14.06 1.51 -20.32
CA MET A 227 12.83 2.29 -20.36
C MET A 227 12.70 3.22 -19.15
N LEU A 228 12.96 2.72 -17.93
CA LEU A 228 12.95 3.52 -16.69
C LEU A 228 13.96 4.67 -16.71
N ARG A 229 15.16 4.45 -17.29
CA ARG A 229 16.17 5.49 -17.47
C ARG A 229 15.75 6.55 -18.49
N LYS A 230 15.07 6.13 -19.57
CA LYS A 230 14.58 7.06 -20.60
C LYS A 230 13.46 7.96 -20.07
N THR A 231 12.52 7.41 -19.31
CA THR A 231 11.41 8.17 -18.73
C THR A 231 11.88 9.15 -17.65
N SER A 232 12.86 8.76 -16.83
CA SER A 232 13.46 9.67 -15.84
C SER A 232 14.31 10.80 -16.45
N GLN A 233 14.92 10.58 -17.62
CA GLN A 233 15.64 11.63 -18.37
C GLN A 233 14.70 12.59 -19.12
N SER A 234 13.52 12.13 -19.57
CA SER A 234 12.55 13.01 -20.25
C SER A 234 11.74 13.89 -19.30
N SER A 235 11.70 13.57 -18.00
CA SER A 235 10.97 14.33 -16.97
C SER A 235 11.82 15.37 -16.23
N ALA A 236 13.12 15.48 -16.52
CA ALA A 236 13.97 16.54 -15.99
C ALA A 236 13.65 17.88 -16.71
N PRO A 237 13.28 18.96 -15.99
CA PRO A 237 13.09 20.25 -16.64
C PRO A 237 14.43 20.74 -17.18
N SER A 238 14.42 21.20 -18.43
CA SER A 238 15.59 21.68 -19.17
C SER A 238 16.13 22.99 -18.57
N GLN A 239 16.77 22.94 -17.40
CA GLN A 239 17.60 24.06 -16.93
C GLN A 239 18.98 23.96 -17.57
N SER A 240 19.06 24.34 -18.85
CA SER A 240 20.33 24.50 -19.56
C SER A 240 20.21 25.54 -20.66
N GLN A 241 19.68 26.73 -20.35
CA GLN A 241 19.78 27.92 -21.20
C GLN A 241 19.34 29.20 -20.46
N ALA A 242 20.13 29.67 -19.48
CA ALA A 242 20.08 31.07 -19.02
C ALA A 242 21.17 31.37 -17.97
N LEU A 243 22.45 31.21 -18.31
CA LEU A 243 23.53 31.90 -17.60
C LEU A 243 24.63 32.26 -18.62
N LYS A 244 24.32 33.23 -19.48
CA LYS A 244 25.33 34.08 -20.08
C LYS A 244 24.87 35.53 -19.93
N GLU A 245 25.79 36.30 -19.38
CA GLU A 245 25.86 37.77 -19.40
C GLU A 245 24.94 38.52 -18.44
N GLU A 246 25.46 38.78 -17.24
CA GLU A 246 25.39 40.13 -16.69
C GLU A 246 26.74 40.49 -16.05
N VAL A 247 27.55 41.19 -16.83
CA VAL A 247 28.72 41.93 -16.32
C VAL A 247 28.16 43.19 -15.66
N VAL A 248 28.02 43.17 -14.34
CA VAL A 248 27.76 44.39 -13.57
C VAL A 248 29.05 44.82 -12.86
N THR A 249 29.55 45.94 -13.32
CA THR A 249 30.70 46.68 -12.80
C THR A 249 30.44 47.17 -11.37
N VAL A 250 31.38 46.88 -10.47
CA VAL A 250 31.35 47.32 -9.07
C VAL A 250 32.04 48.68 -8.96
N PRO A 251 31.44 49.72 -8.33
CA PRO A 251 32.16 50.95 -8.02
C PRO A 251 32.96 50.80 -6.73
N ALA A 252 34.22 51.24 -6.79
CA ALA A 252 35.15 51.27 -5.67
C ALA A 252 34.85 52.44 -4.73
N THR A 253 34.63 52.15 -3.44
CA THR A 253 34.82 53.11 -2.35
C THR A 253 35.43 52.39 -1.15
N SER A 254 36.73 52.58 -0.91
CA SER A 254 37.34 52.31 0.39
C SER A 254 37.99 53.58 0.92
N SER A 255 37.46 53.99 2.07
CA SER A 255 37.83 55.13 2.89
C SER A 255 39.26 55.02 3.40
N GLN A 256 40.00 56.11 3.27
CA GLN A 256 41.31 56.32 3.88
C GLN A 256 41.18 56.44 5.41
N SER A 257 41.87 55.57 6.14
CA SER A 257 42.15 55.74 7.56
C SER A 257 43.65 55.94 7.75
N ARG A 258 44.06 57.20 7.91
CA ARG A 258 45.40 57.59 8.35
C ARG A 258 45.54 57.32 9.85
N THR A 259 46.56 56.56 10.23
CA THR A 259 47.20 56.68 11.55
C THR A 259 48.71 56.85 11.33
N ARG A 260 49.21 58.01 11.76
CA ARG A 260 50.64 58.35 11.86
C ARG A 260 51.21 57.74 13.13
N TYR A 261 52.46 57.28 13.06
CA TYR A 261 53.58 57.37 14.03
C TYR A 261 54.73 56.55 13.38
N ARG A 262 56.00 56.95 13.28
CA ARG A 262 56.90 57.68 14.18
C ARG A 262 58.21 57.96 13.40
N GLY A 263 58.85 59.11 13.62
CA GLY A 263 60.13 59.51 13.02
C GLY A 263 60.19 61.01 12.79
#